data_AF-A0A9W7G007-F1
#
_entry.id   AF-A0A9W7G007-F1
#
_cell.length_a   1.000
_cell.length_b   1.000
_cell.length_c   1.000
_cell.angle_alpha   90.00
_cell.angle_beta   90.00
_cell.angle_gamma   90.00
#
_symmetry.space_group_name_H-M   'P 1'
#
loop_
_entity.id
_entity.type
_entity.pdbx_description
1 polymer ?
#
loop_
_entity_poly.entity_id
_entity_poly.type
_entity_poly.pdbx_seq_one_letter_code
_entity_poly.pdbx_strand_id
1 'polypeptide(L)'
;MKLLSSILVLAIATTASSCSDDEVEFDSGCMSFDDAYASAYDFLYENLPSYDVTNAASLGFHSSSIPDTDGLEDGIATLALNVSLEALQSYEWAKGVEQEIFNEYVAAYANVNEARTNIRPLLSSAMSAIIDAADEAPTDVSSVVSLINSNMWKSETNNLSQTVVFKSSQTPLIYDPMSTLVYGFASCTGVSILFVDALRSVGVPARIAGTPAWNDVYENGNHNWIEVYDGGEWNFIEAAPAGGGESLSNPCDKWFCSPAKMANGTKFYAARWDKSQGTVYPMAWDLDNAEVPGDDRTEYYQSACGQC
;
A
#
# COMPACT_ATOMS: atom_id res chain seq x y z
N MET A 1 4.75 48.49 31.01
CA MET A 1 5.52 47.83 29.94
C MET A 1 4.73 46.64 29.43
N LYS A 2 4.00 46.81 28.32
CA LYS A 2 3.41 45.70 27.55
C LYS A 2 4.38 45.40 26.42
N LEU A 3 4.93 44.18 26.35
CA LEU A 3 5.52 43.66 25.12
C LEU A 3 4.53 42.65 24.55
N LEU A 4 3.83 43.05 23.49
CA LEU A 4 3.12 42.16 22.60
C LEU A 4 4.15 41.67 21.58
N SER A 5 4.59 40.43 21.71
CA SER A 5 5.35 39.74 20.66
C SER A 5 4.36 39.33 19.58
N SER A 6 4.44 39.97 18.42
CA SER A 6 3.67 39.57 17.25
C SER A 6 4.42 38.42 16.58
N ILE A 7 3.93 37.19 16.75
CA ILE A 7 4.37 36.04 15.97
C ILE A 7 3.70 36.19 14.59
N LEU A 8 4.52 36.53 13.59
CA LEU A 8 4.14 36.50 12.20
C LEU A 8 4.03 35.02 11.80
N VAL A 9 2.82 34.47 11.79
CA VAL A 9 2.56 33.17 11.18
C VAL A 9 2.72 33.36 9.69
N LEU A 10 3.84 32.87 9.16
CA LEU A 10 4.04 32.75 7.72
C LEU A 10 3.09 31.65 7.25
N ALA A 11 1.95 32.03 6.67
CA ALA A 11 1.11 31.07 5.97
C ALA A 11 1.94 30.50 4.81
N ILE A 12 2.36 29.26 4.93
CA ILE A 12 2.84 28.48 3.80
C ILE A 12 1.62 28.35 2.90
N ALA A 13 1.71 28.93 1.70
CA ALA A 13 0.67 28.76 0.70
C ALA A 13 0.65 27.27 0.33
N THR A 14 -0.32 26.54 0.85
CA THR A 14 -0.79 25.33 0.19
C THR A 14 -1.21 25.78 -1.20
N THR A 15 -0.54 25.28 -2.22
CA THR A 15 -1.02 25.46 -3.60
C THR A 15 -2.30 24.66 -3.69
N ALA A 16 -3.42 25.32 -3.42
CA ALA A 16 -4.73 24.73 -3.69
C ALA A 16 -4.69 24.17 -5.11
N SER A 17 -5.07 22.89 -5.25
CA SER A 17 -5.11 22.22 -6.54
C SER A 17 -5.81 23.11 -7.55
N SER A 18 -5.24 23.25 -8.74
CA SER A 18 -5.88 24.00 -9.82
C SER A 18 -7.00 23.20 -10.50
N CYS A 19 -7.16 21.93 -10.15
CA CYS A 19 -8.14 21.04 -10.73
C CYS A 19 -9.55 21.31 -10.15
N SER A 20 -10.58 21.05 -10.95
CA SER A 20 -11.96 21.14 -10.48
C SER A 20 -12.36 19.95 -9.61
N ASP A 21 -13.49 20.05 -8.90
CA ASP A 21 -13.98 19.00 -7.99
C ASP A 21 -14.29 17.66 -8.71
N ASP A 22 -14.44 17.67 -10.04
CA ASP A 22 -14.64 16.51 -10.90
C ASP A 22 -13.35 16.00 -11.58
N GLU A 23 -12.19 16.51 -11.17
CA GLU A 23 -10.87 16.15 -11.67
C GLU A 23 -9.97 15.60 -10.56
N VAL A 24 -8.98 14.79 -10.94
CA VAL A 24 -7.86 14.33 -10.11
C VAL A 24 -6.55 14.95 -10.62
N GLU A 25 -5.65 15.27 -9.70
CA GLU A 25 -4.35 15.88 -10.01
C GLU A 25 -3.24 14.82 -10.08
N PHE A 26 -2.79 14.48 -11.30
CA PHE A 26 -1.58 13.71 -11.54
C PHE A 26 -0.38 14.63 -11.81
N ASP A 27 0.83 14.06 -11.85
CA ASP A 27 2.08 14.76 -12.21
C ASP A 27 1.99 15.53 -13.56
N SER A 28 1.26 14.95 -14.51
CA SER A 28 1.03 15.47 -15.85
C SER A 28 -0.06 16.55 -15.94
N GLY A 29 -0.80 16.78 -14.84
CA GLY A 29 -1.87 17.76 -14.72
C GLY A 29 -3.21 17.16 -14.30
N CYS A 30 -4.26 17.97 -14.44
CA CYS A 30 -5.63 17.56 -14.10
C CYS A 30 -6.19 16.58 -15.14
N MET A 31 -6.84 15.53 -14.67
CA MET A 31 -7.57 14.55 -15.48
C MET A 31 -8.97 14.40 -14.91
N SER A 32 -9.99 14.25 -15.77
CA SER A 32 -11.35 14.02 -15.27
C SER A 32 -11.41 12.72 -14.44
N PHE A 33 -12.26 12.68 -13.42
CA PHE A 33 -12.45 11.49 -12.60
C PHE A 33 -12.80 10.27 -13.46
N ASP A 34 -13.68 10.45 -14.45
CA ASP A 34 -14.13 9.38 -15.36
C ASP A 34 -12.97 8.84 -16.22
N ASP A 35 -12.11 9.71 -16.77
CA ASP A 35 -10.95 9.28 -17.57
C ASP A 35 -9.89 8.59 -16.70
N ALA A 36 -9.66 9.09 -15.49
CA ALA A 36 -8.75 8.49 -14.54
C ALA A 36 -9.24 7.10 -14.09
N TYR A 37 -10.54 6.97 -13.83
CA TYR A 37 -11.20 5.70 -13.55
C TYR A 37 -11.06 4.74 -14.71
N ALA A 38 -11.38 5.17 -15.95
CA ALA A 38 -11.29 4.32 -17.14
C ALA A 38 -9.85 3.81 -17.36
N SER A 39 -8.85 4.69 -17.23
CA SER A 39 -7.43 4.32 -17.33
C SER A 39 -7.04 3.25 -16.29
N ALA A 40 -7.37 3.47 -15.02
CA ALA A 40 -7.01 2.53 -13.96
C ALA A 40 -7.79 1.20 -14.08
N TYR A 41 -9.05 1.28 -14.47
CA TYR A 41 -9.89 0.11 -14.74
C TYR A 41 -9.30 -0.75 -15.87
N ASP A 42 -8.97 -0.14 -17.01
CA ASP A 42 -8.40 -0.85 -18.16
C ASP A 42 -7.07 -1.48 -17.79
N PHE A 43 -6.20 -0.73 -17.10
CA PHE A 43 -4.93 -1.24 -16.60
C PHE A 43 -5.10 -2.49 -15.72
N LEU A 44 -6.02 -2.45 -14.74
CA LEU A 44 -6.26 -3.57 -13.85
C LEU A 44 -6.85 -4.77 -14.59
N TYR A 45 -7.78 -4.53 -15.52
CA TYR A 45 -8.45 -5.56 -16.30
C TYR A 45 -7.48 -6.31 -17.23
N GLU A 46 -6.63 -5.57 -17.94
CA GLU A 46 -5.63 -6.14 -18.85
C GLU A 46 -4.58 -6.99 -18.12
N ASN A 47 -4.34 -6.70 -16.84
CA ASN A 47 -3.33 -7.38 -16.02
C ASN A 47 -3.90 -8.38 -15.01
N LEU A 48 -5.20 -8.71 -15.08
CA LEU A 48 -5.86 -9.62 -14.14
C LEU A 48 -5.07 -10.93 -13.94
N PRO A 49 -4.84 -11.36 -12.68
CA PRO A 49 -4.36 -12.70 -12.39
C PRO A 49 -5.32 -13.76 -12.95
N SER A 50 -4.80 -14.87 -13.46
CA SER A 50 -5.64 -15.91 -14.10
C SER A 50 -6.74 -16.47 -13.17
N TYR A 51 -6.49 -16.48 -11.86
CA TYR A 51 -7.45 -16.90 -10.84
C TYR A 51 -8.54 -15.86 -10.54
N ASP A 52 -8.37 -14.60 -10.95
CA ASP A 52 -9.39 -13.55 -10.87
C ASP A 52 -10.22 -13.46 -12.16
N VAL A 53 -9.66 -13.86 -13.31
CA VAL A 53 -10.33 -13.79 -14.64
C VAL A 53 -11.70 -14.47 -14.65
N THR A 54 -11.83 -15.64 -14.01
CA THR A 54 -13.10 -16.40 -14.02
C THR A 54 -14.21 -15.71 -13.21
N ASN A 55 -13.84 -14.81 -12.30
CA ASN A 55 -14.75 -14.04 -11.45
C ASN A 55 -14.69 -12.54 -11.75
N ALA A 56 -14.15 -12.13 -12.91
CA ALA A 56 -13.92 -10.72 -13.25
C ALA A 56 -15.18 -9.86 -13.08
N ALA A 57 -16.34 -10.35 -13.52
CA ALA A 57 -17.61 -9.66 -13.32
C ALA A 57 -17.96 -9.47 -11.83
N SER A 58 -17.76 -10.48 -10.98
CA SER A 58 -17.98 -10.37 -9.53
C SER A 58 -16.99 -9.42 -8.84
N LEU A 59 -15.82 -9.20 -9.45
CA LEU A 59 -14.84 -8.21 -9.01
C LEU A 59 -15.16 -6.80 -9.52
N GLY A 60 -16.15 -6.62 -10.40
CA GLY A 60 -16.54 -5.31 -10.93
C GLY A 60 -16.14 -5.07 -12.38
N PHE A 61 -15.49 -6.04 -13.03
CA PHE A 61 -15.05 -5.90 -14.41
C PHE A 61 -16.15 -6.34 -15.39
N HIS A 62 -17.02 -5.40 -15.75
CA HIS A 62 -18.15 -5.60 -16.67
C HIS A 62 -17.90 -5.07 -18.08
N SER A 63 -18.29 -5.83 -19.10
CA SER A 63 -18.21 -5.42 -20.51
C SER A 63 -19.30 -4.42 -20.94
N SER A 64 -20.26 -4.11 -20.07
CA SER A 64 -21.40 -3.21 -20.32
C SER A 64 -21.92 -2.63 -19.01
N SER A 65 -22.51 -1.43 -19.06
CA SER A 65 -23.20 -0.81 -17.93
C SER A 65 -24.28 -1.75 -17.38
N ILE A 66 -24.05 -2.31 -16.20
CA ILE A 66 -25.07 -3.07 -15.49
C ILE A 66 -26.06 -2.09 -14.86
N PRO A 67 -27.39 -2.33 -14.95
CA PRO A 67 -28.36 -1.54 -14.21
C PRO A 67 -28.13 -1.68 -12.71
N ASP A 68 -27.75 -0.58 -12.08
CA ASP A 68 -27.52 -0.49 -10.63
C ASP A 68 -28.84 -0.72 -9.86
N THR A 69 -28.98 -1.89 -9.24
CA THR A 69 -30.13 -2.20 -8.38
C THR A 69 -29.87 -1.98 -6.89
N ASP A 70 -28.60 -1.87 -6.45
CA ASP A 70 -28.21 -1.68 -5.03
C ASP A 70 -26.69 -1.47 -4.78
N GLY A 71 -25.87 -1.22 -5.80
CA GLY A 71 -24.41 -1.07 -5.69
C GLY A 71 -23.63 -2.36 -5.37
N LEU A 72 -24.32 -3.50 -5.15
CA LEU A 72 -23.63 -4.79 -4.94
C LEU A 72 -22.99 -5.32 -6.23
N GLU A 73 -23.46 -4.83 -7.38
CA GLU A 73 -22.93 -5.17 -8.71
C GLU A 73 -21.64 -4.43 -9.05
N ASP A 74 -21.25 -3.41 -8.26
CA ASP A 74 -20.04 -2.63 -8.50
C ASP A 74 -18.78 -3.49 -8.37
N GLY A 75 -18.76 -4.44 -7.43
CA GLY A 75 -17.63 -5.34 -7.21
C GLY A 75 -16.43 -4.70 -6.50
N ILE A 76 -15.49 -5.56 -6.07
CA ILE A 76 -14.38 -5.18 -5.19
C ILE A 76 -13.44 -4.16 -5.86
N ALA A 77 -13.12 -4.33 -7.14
CA ALA A 77 -12.19 -3.48 -7.87
C ALA A 77 -12.77 -2.08 -8.10
N THR A 78 -14.02 -1.97 -8.56
CA THR A 78 -14.71 -0.68 -8.75
C THR A 78 -14.77 0.14 -7.47
N LEU A 79 -15.19 -0.50 -6.36
CA LEU A 79 -15.24 0.18 -5.07
C LEU A 79 -13.86 0.62 -4.60
N ALA A 80 -12.83 -0.21 -4.82
CA ALA A 80 -11.47 0.15 -4.48
C ALA A 80 -10.92 1.31 -5.33
N LEU A 81 -11.23 1.33 -6.63
CA LEU A 81 -10.84 2.39 -7.56
C LEU A 81 -11.47 3.72 -7.19
N ASN A 82 -12.79 3.76 -6.96
CA ASN A 82 -13.50 4.97 -6.58
C ASN A 82 -12.89 5.60 -5.32
N VAL A 83 -12.71 4.81 -4.26
CA VAL A 83 -12.09 5.27 -3.01
C VAL A 83 -10.64 5.75 -3.22
N SER A 84 -9.90 5.10 -4.11
CA SER A 84 -8.51 5.49 -4.42
C SER A 84 -8.45 6.83 -5.16
N LEU A 85 -9.35 7.07 -6.12
CA LEU A 85 -9.45 8.34 -6.84
C LEU A 85 -9.95 9.46 -5.92
N GLU A 86 -10.96 9.19 -5.09
CA GLU A 86 -11.44 10.13 -4.07
C GLU A 86 -10.30 10.55 -3.12
N ALA A 87 -9.42 9.62 -2.74
CA ALA A 87 -8.23 9.93 -1.95
C ALA A 87 -7.26 10.87 -2.67
N LEU A 88 -7.06 10.71 -3.98
CA LEU A 88 -6.25 11.61 -4.81
C LEU A 88 -6.85 13.02 -4.89
N GLN A 89 -8.17 13.15 -4.92
CA GLN A 89 -8.84 14.46 -4.88
C GLN A 89 -8.72 15.13 -3.49
N SER A 90 -8.76 14.32 -2.43
CA SER A 90 -8.94 14.80 -1.06
C SER A 90 -7.63 15.13 -0.35
N TYR A 91 -6.56 14.39 -0.62
CA TYR A 91 -5.34 14.45 0.17
C TYR A 91 -4.18 15.13 -0.54
N GLU A 92 -3.54 16.08 0.14
CA GLU A 92 -2.43 16.86 -0.43
C GLU A 92 -1.23 16.00 -0.82
N TRP A 93 -0.88 14.99 -0.01
CA TRP A 93 0.24 14.09 -0.29
C TRP A 93 0.00 13.12 -1.45
N ALA A 94 -1.26 12.97 -1.88
CA ALA A 94 -1.64 12.07 -2.98
C ALA A 94 -1.65 12.80 -4.33
N LYS A 95 -1.65 14.13 -4.34
CA LYS A 95 -1.64 14.95 -5.55
C LYS A 95 -0.29 14.86 -6.26
N GLY A 96 -0.33 14.93 -7.58
CA GLY A 96 0.88 14.97 -8.40
C GLY A 96 1.60 13.63 -8.49
N VAL A 97 1.00 12.53 -8.02
CA VAL A 97 1.49 11.18 -8.28
C VAL A 97 1.48 10.90 -9.79
N GLU A 98 2.45 10.14 -10.28
CA GLU A 98 2.46 9.71 -11.68
C GLU A 98 1.30 8.74 -11.93
N GLN A 99 0.59 8.91 -13.04
CA GLN A 99 -0.58 8.08 -13.36
C GLN A 99 -0.23 6.58 -13.41
N GLU A 100 0.94 6.22 -13.92
CA GLU A 100 1.41 4.84 -13.96
C GLU A 100 1.66 4.26 -12.55
N ILE A 101 2.21 5.08 -11.63
CA ILE A 101 2.42 4.69 -10.23
C ILE A 101 1.08 4.52 -9.52
N PHE A 102 0.11 5.41 -9.77
CA PHE A 102 -1.25 5.27 -9.24
C PHE A 102 -1.91 3.97 -9.69
N ASN A 103 -1.93 3.71 -11.01
CA ASN A 103 -2.54 2.51 -11.59
C ASN A 103 -1.95 1.21 -11.00
N GLU A 104 -0.63 1.17 -10.84
CA GLU A 104 0.09 -0.02 -10.37
C GLU A 104 0.03 -0.21 -8.85
N TYR A 105 0.15 0.88 -8.08
CA TYR A 105 0.47 0.80 -6.64
C TYR A 105 -0.52 1.49 -5.70
N VAL A 106 -1.58 2.11 -6.21
CA VAL A 106 -2.70 2.65 -5.41
C VAL A 106 -4.01 1.97 -5.81
N ALA A 107 -4.31 1.95 -7.11
CA ALA A 107 -5.54 1.41 -7.68
C ALA A 107 -5.70 -0.10 -7.50
N ALA A 108 -4.60 -0.85 -7.43
CA ALA A 108 -4.63 -2.30 -7.24
C ALA A 108 -5.43 -2.70 -5.98
N TYR A 109 -6.45 -3.55 -6.20
CA TYR A 109 -7.40 -4.02 -5.18
C TYR A 109 -6.87 -5.18 -4.33
N ALA A 110 -5.68 -5.69 -4.63
CA ALA A 110 -4.97 -6.72 -3.90
C ALA A 110 -3.44 -6.55 -4.06
N ASN A 111 -2.67 -7.36 -3.35
CA ASN A 111 -1.21 -7.31 -3.32
C ASN A 111 -0.56 -8.52 -3.98
N VAL A 112 -1.05 -9.73 -3.67
CA VAL A 112 -0.53 -11.02 -4.14
C VAL A 112 -1.71 -11.98 -4.40
N ASN A 113 -1.61 -13.24 -3.96
CA ASN A 113 -2.67 -14.25 -4.08
C ASN A 113 -3.57 -14.37 -2.83
N GLU A 114 -3.62 -13.35 -1.96
CA GLU A 114 -4.55 -13.34 -0.82
C GLU A 114 -6.02 -13.36 -1.27
N ALA A 115 -6.91 -13.84 -0.42
CA ALA A 115 -8.34 -13.83 -0.72
C ALA A 115 -8.83 -12.40 -0.98
N ARG A 116 -9.73 -12.23 -1.96
CA ARG A 116 -10.23 -10.91 -2.36
C ARG A 116 -11.25 -10.43 -1.34
N THR A 117 -10.96 -9.29 -0.72
CA THR A 117 -11.78 -8.71 0.35
C THR A 117 -12.11 -7.28 -0.02
N ASN A 118 -13.39 -6.90 0.10
CA ASN A 118 -13.83 -5.51 -0.04
C ASN A 118 -13.42 -4.70 1.20
N ILE A 119 -12.12 -4.42 1.33
CA ILE A 119 -11.55 -3.76 2.51
C ILE A 119 -11.39 -2.25 2.33
N ARG A 120 -11.26 -1.78 1.08
CA ARG A 120 -10.84 -0.40 0.78
C ARG A 120 -11.75 0.67 1.41
N PRO A 121 -13.09 0.55 1.36
CA PRO A 121 -13.98 1.54 2.02
C PRO A 121 -13.83 1.56 3.55
N LEU A 122 -13.67 0.37 4.17
CA LEU A 122 -13.48 0.26 5.62
C LEU A 122 -12.17 0.94 6.05
N LEU A 123 -11.08 0.68 5.31
CA LEU A 123 -9.78 1.27 5.63
C LEU A 123 -9.75 2.77 5.36
N SER A 124 -10.32 3.25 4.25
CA SER A 124 -10.40 4.68 3.97
C SER A 124 -11.12 5.43 5.10
N SER A 125 -12.27 4.93 5.57
CA SER A 125 -12.97 5.51 6.71
C SER A 125 -12.14 5.49 8.00
N ALA A 126 -11.52 4.36 8.31
CA ALA A 126 -10.71 4.20 9.52
C ALA A 126 -9.45 5.09 9.51
N MET A 127 -8.75 5.16 8.37
CA MET A 127 -7.52 5.95 8.22
C MET A 127 -7.84 7.44 8.19
N SER A 128 -8.93 7.86 7.54
CA SER A 128 -9.44 9.24 7.60
C SER A 128 -9.65 9.67 9.05
N ALA A 129 -10.27 8.82 9.88
CA ALA A 129 -10.49 9.13 11.29
C ALA A 129 -9.19 9.24 12.10
N ILE A 130 -8.13 8.51 11.74
CA ILE A 130 -6.80 8.66 12.34
C ILE A 130 -6.17 9.99 11.92
N ILE A 131 -6.28 10.35 10.64
CA ILE A 131 -5.76 11.59 10.06
C ILE A 131 -6.45 12.81 10.68
N ASP A 132 -7.78 12.81 10.76
CA ASP A 132 -8.58 13.90 11.31
C ASP A 132 -8.36 14.11 12.83
N ALA A 133 -7.95 13.06 13.53
CA ALA A 133 -7.63 13.11 14.96
C ALA A 133 -6.20 13.57 15.27
N ALA A 134 -5.34 13.76 14.25
CA ALA A 134 -3.98 14.20 14.45
C ALA A 134 -3.92 15.67 14.91
N ASP A 135 -2.99 15.97 15.81
CA ASP A 135 -2.75 17.35 16.27
C ASP A 135 -2.32 18.27 15.11
N GLU A 136 -1.57 17.73 14.16
CA GLU A 136 -1.13 18.39 12.93
C GLU A 136 -1.49 17.50 11.74
N ALA A 137 -2.14 18.08 10.73
CA ALA A 137 -2.49 17.36 9.50
C ALA A 137 -1.20 16.98 8.75
N PRO A 138 -1.02 15.70 8.36
CA PRO A 138 0.12 15.32 7.54
C PRO A 138 0.04 16.03 6.18
N THR A 139 1.20 16.41 5.64
CA THR A 139 1.29 17.16 4.38
C THR A 139 2.10 16.43 3.32
N ASP A 140 2.74 15.32 3.68
CA ASP A 140 3.61 14.55 2.82
C ASP A 140 3.47 13.04 3.10
N VAL A 141 3.99 12.22 2.18
CA VAL A 141 3.90 10.76 2.28
C VAL A 141 4.53 10.23 3.57
N SER A 142 5.69 10.76 3.99
CA SER A 142 6.38 10.26 5.18
C SER A 142 5.58 10.50 6.47
N SER A 143 4.97 11.67 6.61
CA SER A 143 4.17 12.05 7.78
C SER A 143 2.89 11.23 7.88
N VAL A 144 2.15 11.03 6.77
CA VAL A 144 0.93 10.19 6.78
C VAL A 144 1.26 8.71 7.03
N VAL A 145 2.33 8.18 6.44
CA VAL A 145 2.78 6.80 6.67
C VAL A 145 3.15 6.58 8.13
N SER A 146 3.92 7.49 8.73
CA SER A 146 4.30 7.42 10.14
C SER A 146 3.08 7.52 11.07
N LEU A 147 2.14 8.40 10.75
CA LEU A 147 0.90 8.59 11.50
C LEU A 147 0.05 7.31 11.48
N ILE A 148 -0.21 6.75 10.30
CA ILE A 148 -0.99 5.52 10.14
C ILE A 148 -0.30 4.36 10.84
N ASN A 149 1.00 4.14 10.58
CA ASN A 149 1.73 3.01 11.16
C ASN A 149 1.77 3.05 12.69
N SER A 150 1.73 4.25 13.29
CA SER A 150 1.73 4.39 14.75
C SER A 150 0.38 4.11 15.40
N ASN A 151 -0.73 4.22 14.65
CA ASN A 151 -2.09 4.28 15.20
C ASN A 151 -3.02 3.17 14.70
N MET A 152 -2.83 2.59 13.51
CA MET A 152 -3.81 1.65 12.94
C MET A 152 -3.85 0.26 13.61
N TRP A 153 -2.90 -0.04 14.49
CA TRP A 153 -2.74 -1.40 15.03
C TRP A 153 -3.40 -1.64 16.38
N LYS A 154 -3.86 -0.59 17.07
CA LYS A 154 -4.41 -0.68 18.42
C LYS A 154 -5.90 -0.37 18.41
N SER A 155 -6.70 -1.17 19.11
CA SER A 155 -8.16 -1.00 19.20
C SER A 155 -8.61 0.39 19.66
N GLU A 156 -7.76 1.07 20.42
CA GLU A 156 -8.01 2.38 21.01
C GLU A 156 -7.89 3.52 20.00
N THR A 157 -7.19 3.29 18.89
CA THR A 157 -6.81 4.34 17.93
C THR A 157 -7.18 4.01 16.50
N ASN A 158 -7.42 2.74 16.17
CA ASN A 158 -7.55 2.33 14.78
C ASN A 158 -8.95 2.50 14.18
N ASN A 159 -9.98 2.74 15.00
CA ASN A 159 -11.39 2.73 14.56
C ASN A 159 -11.79 1.45 13.80
N LEU A 160 -11.11 0.34 14.11
CA LEU A 160 -11.37 -1.01 13.58
C LEU A 160 -11.84 -1.92 14.73
N SER A 161 -11.79 -3.23 14.53
CA SER A 161 -12.33 -4.23 15.46
C SER A 161 -11.51 -4.39 16.74
N GLN A 162 -10.20 -4.67 16.64
CA GLN A 162 -9.34 -5.01 17.76
C GLN A 162 -7.87 -4.69 17.48
N THR A 163 -7.02 -4.86 18.50
CA THR A 163 -5.57 -4.76 18.38
C THR A 163 -5.01 -5.90 17.53
N VAL A 164 -4.14 -5.56 16.59
CA VAL A 164 -3.41 -6.51 15.74
C VAL A 164 -2.00 -6.67 16.27
N VAL A 165 -1.60 -7.90 16.58
CA VAL A 165 -0.24 -8.23 17.03
C VAL A 165 0.51 -9.09 16.03
N PHE A 166 1.83 -8.95 15.98
CA PHE A 166 2.65 -9.81 15.15
C PHE A 166 2.73 -11.22 15.74
N LYS A 167 2.53 -12.22 14.90
CA LYS A 167 2.70 -13.63 15.23
C LYS A 167 3.55 -14.29 14.14
N SER A 168 4.81 -14.57 14.47
CA SER A 168 5.71 -15.26 13.55
C SER A 168 5.26 -16.71 13.27
N SER A 169 5.89 -17.33 12.27
CA SER A 169 5.69 -18.75 11.93
C SER A 169 4.24 -19.12 11.59
N GLN A 170 3.51 -18.23 10.91
CA GLN A 170 2.17 -18.55 10.39
C GLN A 170 2.19 -19.01 8.93
N THR A 171 3.25 -18.75 8.15
CA THR A 171 3.40 -19.30 6.78
C THR A 171 3.23 -20.83 6.79
N PRO A 172 2.41 -21.43 5.88
CA PRO A 172 1.83 -20.87 4.67
C PRO A 172 0.43 -20.24 4.82
N LEU A 173 -0.01 -19.93 6.05
CA LEU A 173 -1.26 -19.22 6.26
C LEU A 173 -1.14 -17.76 5.81
N ILE A 174 -1.86 -17.41 4.74
CA ILE A 174 -1.90 -16.08 4.17
C ILE A 174 -3.25 -15.45 4.51
N TYR A 175 -3.19 -14.39 5.29
CA TYR A 175 -4.38 -13.63 5.66
C TYR A 175 -4.61 -12.52 4.66
N ASP A 176 -5.85 -12.46 4.16
CA ASP A 176 -6.38 -11.22 3.62
C ASP A 176 -6.51 -10.17 4.75
N PRO A 177 -6.71 -8.88 4.40
CA PRO A 177 -6.82 -7.80 5.38
C PRO A 177 -7.88 -8.06 6.45
N MET A 178 -9.04 -8.62 6.09
CA MET A 178 -10.12 -8.83 7.03
C MET A 178 -9.81 -9.98 7.98
N SER A 179 -9.20 -11.07 7.50
CA SER A 179 -8.71 -12.14 8.37
C SER A 179 -7.74 -11.61 9.43
N THR A 180 -6.81 -10.71 9.05
CA THR A 180 -5.86 -10.10 10.01
C THR A 180 -6.59 -9.31 11.10
N LEU A 181 -7.57 -8.49 10.72
CA LEU A 181 -8.36 -7.68 11.65
C LEU A 181 -9.31 -8.51 12.53
N VAL A 182 -9.91 -9.58 12.00
CA VAL A 182 -10.84 -10.46 12.75
C VAL A 182 -10.11 -11.39 13.71
N TYR A 183 -8.91 -11.85 13.37
CA TYR A 183 -8.10 -12.67 14.27
C TYR A 183 -7.25 -11.85 15.24
N GLY A 184 -6.94 -10.60 14.90
CA GLY A 184 -6.13 -9.73 15.76
C GLY A 184 -4.65 -10.11 15.76
N PHE A 185 -4.21 -10.92 14.80
CA PHE A 185 -2.80 -11.23 14.61
C PHE A 185 -2.51 -11.66 13.17
N ALA A 186 -1.26 -11.52 12.73
CA ALA A 186 -0.77 -12.07 11.47
C ALA A 186 0.76 -12.25 11.47
N SER A 187 1.29 -13.02 10.52
CA SER A 187 2.72 -13.01 10.17
C SER A 187 3.12 -11.71 9.45
N CYS A 188 4.40 -11.59 9.09
CA CYS A 188 4.93 -10.46 8.35
C CYS A 188 4.16 -10.22 7.04
N THR A 189 3.73 -11.29 6.36
CA THR A 189 2.90 -11.20 5.17
C THR A 189 1.56 -10.52 5.44
N GLY A 190 0.78 -11.01 6.41
CA GLY A 190 -0.57 -10.49 6.64
C GLY A 190 -0.59 -9.06 7.21
N VAL A 191 0.37 -8.71 8.09
CA VAL A 191 0.51 -7.30 8.52
C VAL A 191 0.98 -6.39 7.38
N SER A 192 1.80 -6.88 6.45
CA SER A 192 2.24 -6.10 5.28
C SER A 192 1.10 -5.87 4.30
N ILE A 193 0.30 -6.91 3.99
CA ILE A 193 -0.91 -6.81 3.16
C ILE A 193 -1.86 -5.75 3.74
N LEU A 194 -2.21 -5.87 5.03
CA LEU A 194 -3.11 -4.92 5.68
C LEU A 194 -2.55 -3.50 5.69
N PHE A 195 -1.25 -3.32 5.90
CA PHE A 195 -0.65 -1.99 5.92
C PHE A 195 -0.62 -1.35 4.53
N VAL A 196 -0.27 -2.11 3.49
CA VAL A 196 -0.31 -1.61 2.12
C VAL A 196 -1.73 -1.18 1.75
N ASP A 197 -2.74 -2.00 2.03
CA ASP A 197 -4.13 -1.63 1.73
C ASP A 197 -4.61 -0.40 2.51
N ALA A 198 -4.11 -0.19 3.73
CA ALA A 198 -4.39 1.02 4.51
C ALA A 198 -3.74 2.26 3.88
N LEU A 199 -2.48 2.17 3.45
CA LEU A 199 -1.78 3.26 2.76
C LEU A 199 -2.46 3.62 1.43
N ARG A 200 -2.79 2.60 0.62
CA ARG A 200 -3.47 2.82 -0.66
C ARG A 200 -4.89 3.38 -0.47
N SER A 201 -5.54 3.14 0.68
CA SER A 201 -6.86 3.73 0.99
C SER A 201 -6.84 5.23 1.22
N VAL A 202 -5.66 5.82 1.40
CA VAL A 202 -5.45 7.27 1.51
C VAL A 202 -4.51 7.81 0.43
N GLY A 203 -4.45 7.12 -0.72
CA GLY A 203 -3.72 7.60 -1.90
C GLY A 203 -2.20 7.44 -1.87
N VAL A 204 -1.63 6.76 -0.86
CA VAL A 204 -0.18 6.53 -0.78
C VAL A 204 0.21 5.31 -1.62
N PRO A 205 1.09 5.45 -2.63
CA PRO A 205 1.53 4.31 -3.42
C PRO A 205 2.44 3.40 -2.59
N ALA A 206 2.04 2.13 -2.47
CA ALA A 206 2.73 1.16 -1.64
C ALA A 206 2.66 -0.24 -2.24
N ARG A 207 3.64 -1.08 -1.92
CA ARG A 207 3.71 -2.47 -2.38
C ARG A 207 4.37 -3.38 -1.36
N ILE A 208 4.03 -4.66 -1.40
CA ILE A 208 4.75 -5.66 -0.61
C ILE A 208 6.11 -5.90 -1.23
N ALA A 209 7.14 -5.89 -0.39
CA ALA A 209 8.46 -6.38 -0.73
C ALA A 209 8.86 -7.52 0.20
N GLY A 210 9.84 -8.30 -0.22
CA GLY A 210 10.25 -9.43 0.58
C GLY A 210 11.40 -10.24 0.02
N THR A 211 11.85 -11.17 0.84
CA THR A 211 12.70 -12.27 0.43
C THR A 211 11.97 -13.60 0.63
N PRO A 212 11.95 -14.50 -0.37
CA PRO A 212 11.36 -15.82 -0.21
C PRO A 212 12.20 -16.73 0.69
N ALA A 213 13.51 -16.45 0.81
CA ALA A 213 14.46 -17.25 1.57
C ALA A 213 15.73 -16.47 1.89
N TRP A 214 16.12 -16.44 3.16
CA TRP A 214 17.41 -15.87 3.56
C TRP A 214 18.58 -16.72 3.06
N ASN A 215 19.52 -16.08 2.37
CA ASN A 215 20.71 -16.68 1.76
C ASN A 215 20.40 -17.79 0.74
N ASP A 216 19.25 -17.73 0.06
CA ASP A 216 18.76 -18.78 -0.87
C ASP A 216 18.56 -20.16 -0.19
N VAL A 217 18.34 -20.16 1.13
CA VAL A 217 18.10 -21.37 1.94
C VAL A 217 16.73 -21.23 2.62
N TYR A 218 15.73 -21.98 2.15
CA TYR A 218 14.34 -21.86 2.60
C TYR A 218 14.14 -22.14 4.10
N GLU A 219 14.97 -23.00 4.67
CA GLU A 219 14.96 -23.32 6.11
C GLU A 219 15.38 -22.13 6.99
N ASN A 220 16.06 -21.13 6.42
CA ASN A 220 16.39 -19.90 7.14
C ASN A 220 15.20 -18.95 7.27
N GLY A 221 14.07 -19.28 6.64
CA GLY A 221 12.84 -18.49 6.66
C GLY A 221 12.76 -17.44 5.56
N ASN A 222 11.58 -16.85 5.43
CA ASN A 222 11.26 -15.74 4.54
C ASN A 222 11.03 -14.46 5.34
N HIS A 223 10.81 -13.34 4.64
CA HIS A 223 10.32 -12.12 5.28
C HIS A 223 9.61 -11.20 4.28
N ASN A 224 8.59 -10.49 4.76
CA ASN A 224 7.86 -9.47 4.01
C ASN A 224 7.83 -8.15 4.78
N TRP A 225 7.90 -7.06 4.03
CA TRP A 225 7.77 -5.68 4.49
C TRP A 225 7.10 -4.84 3.40
N ILE A 226 7.07 -3.53 3.58
CA ILE A 226 6.40 -2.60 2.69
C ILE A 226 7.44 -1.69 2.03
N GLU A 227 7.33 -1.49 0.72
CA GLU A 227 7.93 -0.34 0.03
C GLU A 227 6.85 0.72 -0.22
N VAL A 228 7.19 1.99 0.04
CA VAL A 228 6.34 3.18 -0.13
C VAL A 228 7.03 4.14 -1.09
N TYR A 229 6.29 4.65 -2.07
CA TYR A 229 6.79 5.65 -3.00
C TYR A 229 6.46 7.06 -2.50
N ASP A 230 7.45 7.94 -2.44
CA ASP A 230 7.32 9.30 -1.89
C ASP A 230 7.25 10.41 -2.95
N GLY A 231 7.12 10.06 -4.23
CA GLY A 231 7.19 11.01 -5.35
C GLY A 231 8.56 11.07 -6.03
N GLY A 232 9.52 10.25 -5.59
CA GLY A 232 10.78 10.09 -6.32
C GLY A 232 11.44 8.73 -6.13
N GLU A 233 11.35 8.13 -4.94
CA GLU A 233 11.98 6.84 -4.67
C GLU A 233 11.14 5.90 -3.80
N TRP A 234 11.49 4.61 -3.87
CA TRP A 234 10.89 3.55 -3.06
C TRP A 234 11.64 3.42 -1.73
N ASN A 235 10.95 3.77 -0.64
CA ASN A 235 11.44 3.69 0.73
C ASN A 235 10.83 2.46 1.42
N PHE A 236 11.58 1.76 2.28
CA PHE A 236 11.07 0.54 2.93
C PHE A 236 10.82 0.71 4.43
N ILE A 237 9.76 0.06 4.89
CA ILE A 237 9.28 0.14 6.27
C ILE A 237 8.66 -1.19 6.71
N GLU A 238 8.70 -1.46 8.02
CA GLU A 238 7.90 -2.53 8.62
C GLU A 238 6.59 -1.99 9.20
N ALA A 239 5.54 -2.80 9.11
CA ALA A 239 4.34 -2.58 9.91
C ALA A 239 4.70 -2.62 11.40
N ALA A 240 4.19 -1.67 12.18
CA ALA A 240 4.59 -1.45 13.56
C ALA A 240 4.53 -2.70 14.48
N PRO A 241 3.58 -3.65 14.31
CA PRO A 241 3.59 -4.88 15.08
C PRO A 241 4.83 -5.75 14.83
N ALA A 242 5.42 -5.69 13.64
CA ALA A 242 6.59 -6.47 13.24
C ALA A 242 7.93 -5.74 13.47
N GLY A 243 7.93 -4.40 13.36
CA GLY A 243 9.10 -3.55 13.62
C GLY A 243 8.67 -2.21 14.23
N GLY A 244 9.21 -1.85 15.38
CA GLY A 244 8.77 -0.66 16.15
C GLY A 244 9.72 0.53 16.00
N GLY A 245 9.17 1.74 15.94
CA GLY A 245 9.97 2.97 15.81
C GLY A 245 10.51 3.21 14.40
N GLU A 246 9.84 2.64 13.39
CA GLU A 246 10.27 2.66 12.00
C GLU A 246 10.02 4.02 11.33
N SER A 247 11.03 4.54 10.64
CA SER A 247 10.91 5.67 9.71
C SER A 247 11.13 5.23 8.25
N LEU A 248 10.76 6.06 7.28
CA LEU A 248 11.13 5.85 5.87
C LEU A 248 12.60 6.19 5.57
N SER A 249 13.27 6.93 6.44
CA SER A 249 14.56 7.55 6.16
C SER A 249 15.79 6.78 6.61
N ASN A 250 15.65 5.87 7.59
CA ASN A 250 16.78 5.09 8.11
C ASN A 250 16.60 3.60 7.83
N PRO A 251 17.29 3.06 6.80
CA PRO A 251 17.25 1.64 6.48
C PRO A 251 17.87 0.78 7.60
N CYS A 252 18.85 1.29 8.34
CA CYS A 252 19.57 0.51 9.36
C CYS A 252 18.82 0.33 10.67
N ASP A 253 17.69 1.01 10.84
CA ASP A 253 16.79 0.75 11.96
C ASP A 253 15.93 -0.50 11.73
N LYS A 254 15.91 -1.05 10.50
CA LYS A 254 15.13 -2.25 10.18
C LYS A 254 15.93 -3.48 10.57
N TRP A 255 15.36 -4.35 11.41
CA TRP A 255 16.09 -5.54 11.90
C TRP A 255 16.55 -6.48 10.77
N PHE A 256 15.82 -6.52 9.65
CA PHE A 256 16.14 -7.35 8.49
C PHE A 256 17.25 -6.74 7.62
N CYS A 257 17.48 -5.43 7.73
CA CYS A 257 18.43 -4.68 6.92
C CYS A 257 19.81 -4.72 7.60
N SER A 258 20.50 -5.86 7.46
CA SER A 258 21.83 -6.06 8.06
C SER A 258 22.75 -6.89 7.17
N PRO A 259 24.09 -6.76 7.28
CA PRO A 259 25.05 -7.53 6.49
C PRO A 259 24.85 -9.05 6.58
N ALA A 260 24.41 -9.56 7.73
CA ALA A 260 24.15 -10.99 7.92
C ALA A 260 22.97 -11.51 7.08
N LYS A 261 22.01 -10.63 6.77
CA LYS A 261 20.83 -10.92 5.93
C LYS A 261 21.08 -10.65 4.44
N MET A 262 22.06 -9.79 4.15
CA MET A 262 22.55 -9.49 2.80
C MET A 262 23.67 -10.45 2.34
N ALA A 263 24.09 -11.39 3.19
CA ALA A 263 25.09 -12.39 2.82
C ALA A 263 24.59 -13.32 1.69
N ASN A 264 25.55 -13.92 0.97
CA ASN A 264 25.40 -14.88 -0.14
C ASN A 264 23.96 -15.23 -0.57
N GLY A 265 23.55 -14.70 -1.72
CA GLY A 265 22.43 -15.27 -2.49
C GLY A 265 21.03 -14.87 -2.03
N THR A 266 20.86 -14.11 -0.94
CA THR A 266 19.53 -13.55 -0.64
C THR A 266 19.05 -12.69 -1.80
N LYS A 267 17.88 -13.04 -2.32
CA LYS A 267 17.19 -12.28 -3.37
C LYS A 267 16.00 -11.55 -2.79
N PHE A 268 15.73 -10.38 -3.34
CA PHE A 268 14.71 -9.48 -2.87
C PHE A 268 13.82 -9.09 -4.03
N TYR A 269 12.51 -9.06 -3.78
CA TYR A 269 11.53 -8.74 -4.80
C TYR A 269 10.48 -7.80 -4.22
N ALA A 270 9.85 -7.02 -5.10
CA ALA A 270 8.66 -6.25 -4.75
C ALA A 270 7.52 -6.61 -5.68
N ALA A 271 6.33 -6.84 -5.12
CA ALA A 271 5.14 -7.25 -5.84
C ALA A 271 4.62 -6.12 -6.74
N ARG A 272 4.01 -6.54 -7.85
CA ARG A 272 3.50 -5.70 -8.92
C ARG A 272 2.17 -6.21 -9.43
N TRP A 273 1.52 -5.41 -10.26
CA TRP A 273 0.32 -5.77 -11.01
C TRP A 273 0.64 -6.02 -12.49
N ASP A 274 1.43 -5.14 -13.12
CA ASP A 274 1.81 -5.28 -14.53
C ASP A 274 2.76 -6.46 -14.77
N LYS A 275 2.44 -7.25 -15.79
CA LYS A 275 3.15 -8.48 -16.17
C LYS A 275 4.25 -8.25 -17.20
N SER A 276 4.43 -7.03 -17.72
CA SER A 276 5.30 -6.71 -18.85
C SER A 276 6.79 -7.03 -18.61
N GLN A 277 7.27 -6.97 -17.37
CA GLN A 277 8.69 -7.16 -17.04
C GLN A 277 9.14 -8.63 -16.99
N GLY A 278 8.20 -9.58 -16.97
CA GLY A 278 8.49 -11.02 -16.93
C GLY A 278 9.17 -11.54 -15.65
N THR A 279 9.45 -10.67 -14.68
CA THR A 279 9.95 -11.06 -13.36
C THR A 279 8.76 -11.40 -12.44
N VAL A 280 8.92 -12.46 -11.66
CA VAL A 280 7.90 -12.98 -10.74
C VAL A 280 8.27 -12.58 -9.32
N TYR A 281 7.27 -12.23 -8.51
CA TYR A 281 7.41 -12.12 -7.07
C TYR A 281 7.28 -13.52 -6.43
N PRO A 282 8.36 -14.13 -5.92
CA PRO A 282 8.30 -15.47 -5.36
C PRO A 282 7.60 -15.45 -3.99
N MET A 283 6.45 -16.10 -3.93
CA MET A 283 5.67 -16.24 -2.70
C MET A 283 6.20 -17.43 -1.89
N ALA A 284 6.71 -17.17 -0.67
CA ALA A 284 7.32 -18.22 0.16
C ALA A 284 6.39 -19.38 0.55
N TRP A 285 5.07 -19.19 0.38
CA TRP A 285 4.03 -20.20 0.62
C TRP A 285 3.54 -20.92 -0.65
N ASP A 286 3.92 -20.42 -1.83
CA ASP A 286 3.41 -20.87 -3.13
C ASP A 286 4.47 -20.58 -4.22
N LEU A 287 5.66 -21.17 -4.06
CA LEU A 287 6.85 -20.84 -4.87
C LEU A 287 6.72 -21.18 -6.36
N ASP A 288 5.86 -22.14 -6.70
CA ASP A 288 5.63 -22.57 -8.08
C ASP A 288 4.66 -21.64 -8.83
N ASN A 289 4.03 -20.70 -8.12
CA ASN A 289 3.08 -19.76 -8.69
C ASN A 289 3.80 -18.57 -9.34
N ALA A 290 3.68 -18.48 -10.66
CA ALA A 290 4.29 -17.45 -11.49
C ALA A 290 3.33 -16.31 -11.87
N GLU A 291 2.13 -16.25 -11.28
CA GLU A 291 1.09 -15.29 -11.67
C GLU A 291 1.26 -13.90 -11.04
N VAL A 292 2.01 -13.79 -9.93
CA VAL A 292 2.27 -12.51 -9.26
C VAL A 292 3.55 -11.91 -9.85
N PRO A 293 3.45 -10.82 -10.65
CA PRO A 293 4.64 -10.18 -11.17
C PRO A 293 5.38 -9.45 -10.05
N GLY A 294 6.65 -9.17 -10.27
CA GLY A 294 7.45 -8.39 -9.34
C GLY A 294 8.66 -7.75 -9.99
N ASP A 295 9.29 -6.82 -9.26
CA ASP A 295 10.60 -6.27 -9.60
C ASP A 295 11.68 -6.99 -8.79
N ASP A 296 12.82 -7.29 -9.43
CA ASP A 296 14.02 -7.70 -8.70
C ASP A 296 14.64 -6.48 -8.01
N ARG A 297 14.64 -6.50 -6.68
CA ARG A 297 15.16 -5.45 -5.80
C ARG A 297 16.49 -5.84 -5.18
N THR A 298 17.11 -6.93 -5.64
CA THR A 298 18.27 -7.54 -4.99
C THR A 298 19.45 -6.57 -4.89
N GLU A 299 19.79 -5.90 -6.00
CA GLU A 299 20.89 -4.93 -6.03
C GLU A 299 20.64 -3.75 -5.06
N TYR A 300 19.40 -3.25 -5.03
CA TYR A 300 19.00 -2.16 -4.13
C TYR A 300 19.22 -2.53 -2.66
N TYR A 301 18.67 -3.66 -2.20
CA TYR A 301 18.81 -4.07 -0.79
C TYR A 301 20.24 -4.45 -0.44
N GLN A 302 20.99 -5.09 -1.35
CA GLN A 302 22.42 -5.35 -1.12
C GLN A 302 23.21 -4.06 -0.92
N SER A 303 22.90 -3.01 -1.69
CA SER A 303 23.54 -1.70 -1.56
C SER A 303 23.11 -0.94 -0.30
N ALA A 304 21.79 -0.82 -0.07
CA ALA A 304 21.24 -0.04 1.03
C ALA A 304 21.52 -0.67 2.40
N CYS A 305 21.29 -1.98 2.54
CA CYS A 305 21.43 -2.69 3.81
C CYS A 305 22.84 -3.23 4.06
N GLY A 306 23.69 -3.30 3.03
CA GLY A 306 25.10 -3.63 3.20
C GLY A 306 25.92 -2.52 3.88
N GLN A 307 25.34 -1.32 4.03
CA GLN A 307 25.94 -0.17 4.73
C GLN A 307 25.57 -0.10 6.21
N CYS A 308 24.57 -0.88 6.61
CA CYS A 308 24.27 -1.21 7.99
C CYS A 308 25.26 -2.31 8.48
#